data_AF-A0A949N4W5-F1
#
_entry.id   AF-A0A949N4W5-F1
#
_cell.length_a   1.000
_cell.length_b   1.000
_cell.length_c   1.000
_cell.angle_alpha   90.00
_cell.angle_beta   90.00
_cell.angle_gamma   90.00
#
_symmetry.space_group_name_H-M   'P 1'
#
loop_
_entity.id
_entity.type
_entity.pdbx_description
1 polymer ?
#
loop_
_entity_poly.entity_id
_entity_poly.type
_entity_poly.pdbx_seq_one_letter_code
_entity_poly.pdbx_strand_id
1 'polypeptide(L)' 'MIYDVLKQAIVIRTDLPLGKGKMAVQVAHASVETFVKVPERDQKKWLAEGQKKIVLRVESEEELLFMFEDAKRAGLPAS' A
#
# COMPACT_ATOMS: atom_id res chain seq x y z
N MET A 1 2.27 6.38 -25.70
CA MET A 1 1.95 7.06 -24.42
C MET A 1 1.45 6.01 -23.45
N ILE A 2 2.32 5.48 -22.60
CA ILE A 2 1.88 4.62 -21.50
C ILE A 2 1.25 5.57 -20.49
N TYR A 3 -0.07 5.53 -20.34
CA TYR A 3 -0.74 6.25 -19.29
C TYR A 3 -0.24 5.69 -17.96
N ASP A 4 0.41 6.51 -17.14
CA ASP A 4 0.84 6.08 -15.81
C ASP A 4 -0.39 5.90 -14.92
N VAL A 5 -0.86 4.65 -14.84
CA VAL A 5 -1.97 4.22 -13.99
C VAL A 5 -1.49 4.16 -12.54
N LEU A 6 -2.20 4.88 -11.66
CA LEU A 6 -1.94 4.86 -10.22
C LEU A 6 -2.30 3.49 -9.63
N LYS A 7 -1.48 3.02 -8.71
CA LYS A 7 -1.72 1.79 -7.96
C LYS A 7 -1.33 1.99 -6.49
N GLN A 8 -1.98 1.25 -5.61
CA GLN A 8 -1.56 1.11 -4.22
C GLN A 8 -0.92 -0.26 -4.04
N ALA A 9 0.33 -0.29 -3.57
CA ALA A 9 0.98 -1.52 -3.12
C ALA A 9 0.83 -1.62 -1.60
N ILE A 10 0.36 -2.77 -1.12
CA ILE A 10 0.16 -3.05 0.30
C ILE A 10 1.05 -4.24 0.64
N VAL A 11 2.05 -4.03 1.48
CA VAL A 11 3.02 -5.05 1.87
C VAL A 11 2.62 -5.59 3.24
N ILE A 12 2.45 -6.91 3.35
CA ILE A 12 2.08 -7.60 4.58
C ILE A 12 3.21 -8.50 5.09
N ARG A 13 3.32 -8.60 6.40
CA ARG A 13 4.21 -9.55 7.08
C ARG A 13 3.55 -10.91 7.19
N THR A 14 4.17 -11.95 6.64
CA THR A 14 3.67 -13.34 6.73
C THR A 14 4.35 -14.17 7.81
N ASP A 15 5.36 -13.64 8.48
CA ASP A 15 6.02 -14.24 9.64
C ASP A 15 5.17 -14.16 10.92
N LEU A 16 4.22 -13.21 10.98
CA LEU A 16 3.27 -13.09 12.08
C LEU A 16 2.17 -14.17 11.99
N PRO A 17 1.80 -14.83 13.11
CA PRO A 17 0.78 -15.88 13.13
C PRO A 17 -0.66 -15.29 13.06
N LEU A 18 -0.95 -14.55 12.00
CA LEU A 18 -2.25 -13.90 11.78
C LEU A 18 -3.16 -14.79 10.92
N GLY A 19 -4.38 -15.04 11.40
CA GLY A 19 -5.42 -15.64 10.58
C GLY A 19 -5.85 -14.75 9.41
N LYS A 20 -6.43 -15.35 8.36
CA LYS A 20 -6.85 -14.65 7.13
C LYS A 20 -7.71 -13.41 7.39
N GLY A 21 -8.63 -13.47 8.35
CA GLY A 21 -9.49 -12.34 8.71
C GLY A 21 -8.71 -11.16 9.29
N LYS A 22 -7.75 -11.42 10.21
CA LYS A 22 -6.88 -10.36 10.74
C LYS A 22 -6.01 -9.75 9.64
N MET A 23 -5.47 -10.59 8.75
CA MET A 23 -4.70 -10.12 7.60
C MET A 23 -5.52 -9.20 6.70
N ALA A 24 -6.76 -9.59 6.36
CA ALA A 24 -7.65 -8.77 5.55
C ALA A 24 -7.96 -7.41 6.19
N VAL A 25 -8.15 -7.37 7.51
CA VAL A 25 -8.35 -6.10 8.26
C VAL A 25 -7.11 -5.21 8.18
N GLN A 26 -5.90 -5.77 8.34
CA GLN A 26 -4.66 -4.99 8.22
C GLN A 26 -4.48 -4.40 6.81
N VAL A 27 -4.77 -5.19 5.77
CA VAL A 27 -4.76 -4.71 4.38
C VAL A 27 -5.77 -3.58 4.18
N ALA A 28 -6.98 -3.70 4.74
CA ALA A 28 -8.00 -2.67 4.64
C ALA A 28 -7.59 -1.37 5.37
N HIS A 29 -7.02 -1.48 6.57
CA HIS A 29 -6.53 -0.34 7.34
C HIS A 29 -5.43 0.40 6.57
N ALA A 30 -4.40 -0.31 6.10
CA ALA A 30 -3.32 0.28 5.30
C ALA A 30 -3.86 0.96 4.04
N SER A 31 -4.84 0.35 3.37
CA SER A 31 -5.44 0.92 2.16
C SER A 31 -6.07 2.30 2.42
N VAL A 32 -6.88 2.41 3.49
CA VAL A 32 -7.57 3.65 3.84
C VAL A 32 -6.61 4.69 4.40
N GLU A 33 -5.65 4.29 5.23
CA GLU A 33 -4.70 5.20 5.86
C GLU A 33 -3.83 5.94 4.82
N THR A 34 -3.31 5.23 3.82
CA THR A 34 -2.58 5.92 2.74
C THR A 34 -3.53 6.80 1.91
N PHE A 35 -4.74 6.32 1.61
CA PHE A 35 -5.70 7.06 0.78
C PHE A 35 -6.02 8.44 1.35
N VAL A 36 -6.23 8.55 2.67
CA VAL A 36 -6.52 9.84 3.33
C VAL A 36 -5.32 10.79 3.41
N LYS A 37 -4.08 10.28 3.23
CA LYS A 37 -2.83 11.07 3.25
C LYS A 37 -2.41 11.57 1.85
N VAL A 38 -2.97 10.99 0.78
CA VAL A 38 -2.65 11.31 -0.62
C VAL A 38 -3.37 12.59 -1.06
N PRO A 39 -2.79 13.45 -1.93
CA PRO A 39 -3.49 14.62 -2.46
C PRO A 39 -4.80 14.28 -3.17
N GLU A 40 -5.82 15.13 -3.04
CA GLU A 40 -7.17 14.91 -3.61
C GLU A 40 -7.15 14.61 -5.13
N ARG A 41 -6.23 15.25 -5.87
CA ARG A 41 -6.01 14.99 -7.30
C ARG A 41 -5.71 13.52 -7.57
N ASP A 42 -4.79 12.95 -6.80
CA ASP A 42 -4.30 11.58 -7.00
C ASP A 42 -5.32 10.57 -6.47
N GLN A 43 -6.06 10.90 -5.39
CA GLN A 43 -7.23 10.13 -4.94
C GLN A 43 -8.27 9.99 -6.05
N LYS A 44 -8.69 11.11 -6.65
CA LYS A 44 -9.69 11.15 -7.73
C LYS A 44 -9.22 10.35 -8.95
N LYS A 45 -7.95 10.53 -9.35
CA LYS A 45 -7.36 9.78 -10.46
C LYS A 45 -7.34 8.28 -10.18
N TRP A 46 -6.85 7.85 -9.03
CA TRP A 46 -6.79 6.43 -8.67
C TRP A 46 -8.18 5.78 -8.61
N LEU A 47 -9.19 6.48 -8.07
CA LEU A 47 -10.58 6.01 -8.08
C LEU A 47 -11.13 5.88 -9.51
N ALA A 48 -10.90 6.87 -10.37
CA ALA A 48 -11.32 6.85 -11.77
C ALA A 48 -10.65 5.73 -12.58
N GLU A 49 -9.44 5.33 -12.19
CA GLU A 49 -8.67 4.23 -12.80
C GLU A 49 -9.00 2.86 -12.19
N GLY A 50 -10.06 2.74 -11.39
CA GLY A 50 -10.52 1.47 -10.83
C GLY A 50 -9.78 1.04 -9.57
N GLN A 51 -9.15 1.99 -8.86
CA GLN A 51 -8.62 1.85 -7.50
C GLN A 51 -7.70 0.62 -7.31
N LYS A 52 -6.78 0.41 -8.26
CA LYS A 52 -5.90 -0.75 -8.33
C LYS A 52 -5.10 -0.94 -7.05
N LYS A 53 -5.17 -2.16 -6.49
CA LYS A 53 -4.43 -2.60 -5.30
C LYS A 53 -3.63 -3.86 -5.63
N ILE A 54 -2.43 -3.95 -5.09
CA ILE A 54 -1.63 -5.18 -5.11
C ILE A 54 -1.15 -5.48 -3.70
N VAL A 55 -1.42 -6.70 -3.23
CA VAL A 55 -0.96 -7.16 -1.92
C VAL A 55 0.28 -8.01 -2.12
N LEU A 56 1.37 -7.64 -1.47
CA LEU A 56 2.69 -8.28 -1.51
C LEU A 56 3.04 -8.80 -0.11
N ARG A 57 3.99 -9.73 -0.02
CA ARG A 57 4.42 -10.31 1.25
C ARG A 57 5.91 -10.08 1.50
N VAL A 58 6.26 -9.93 2.76
CA VAL A 58 7.63 -9.94 3.30
C VAL A 58 7.68 -10.89 4.50
N GLU A 59 8.87 -11.36 4.84
CA GLU A 59 9.08 -12.36 5.88
C GLU A 59 9.67 -11.79 7.17
N SER A 60 9.79 -10.46 7.28
CA SER A 60 10.31 -9.81 8.49
C SER A 60 9.83 -8.37 8.64
N GLU A 61 10.03 -7.81 9.84
CA GLU A 61 9.80 -6.39 10.11
C GLU A 61 10.79 -5.51 9.37
N GLU A 62 12.05 -5.96 9.34
CA GLU A 62 13.17 -5.28 8.73
C GLU A 62 12.94 -5.08 7.23
N GLU A 63 12.44 -6.11 6.53
CA GLU A 63 12.06 -6.01 5.12
C GLU A 63 10.90 -5.01 4.90
N LEU A 64 9.89 -5.02 5.78
CA LEU A 64 8.77 -4.09 5.70
C LEU A 64 9.24 -2.64 5.88
N LEU A 65 10.07 -2.39 6.89
CA LEU A 65 10.63 -1.06 7.18
C LEU A 65 11.58 -0.59 6.08
N PHE A 66 12.36 -1.50 5.50
CA PHE A 66 13.20 -1.19 4.34
C PHE A 66 12.35 -0.71 3.15
N MET A 67 11.25 -1.40 2.84
CA MET A 67 10.33 -1.00 1.77
C MET A 67 9.64 0.33 2.05
N PHE A 68 9.23 0.56 3.29
CA PHE A 68 8.63 1.83 3.72
C PHE A 68 9.59 3.02 3.54
N GLU A 69 10.83 2.88 3.99
CA GLU A 69 11.84 3.94 3.83
C GLU A 69 12.24 4.14 2.37
N ASP A 70 12.28 3.08 1.55
CA ASP A 70 12.53 3.21 0.12
C ASP A 70 11.41 3.96 -0.62
N ALA A 71 10.15 3.66 -0.30
CA ALA A 71 9.00 4.39 -0.81
C ALA A 71 9.05 5.88 -0.45
N LYS A 72 9.41 6.20 0.80
CA LYS A 72 9.58 7.59 1.26
C LYS A 72 10.73 8.30 0.55
N ARG A 73 11.89 7.64 0.36
CA ARG A 73 13.02 8.20 -0.41
C ARG A 73 12.63 8.49 -1.86
N ALA A 74 11.77 7.66 -2.45
CA ALA A 74 11.22 7.87 -3.79
C ALA A 74 10.11 8.94 -3.85
N GLY A 75 9.74 9.57 -2.72
CA GLY A 75 8.69 10.58 -2.65
C GLY A 75 7.27 10.00 -2.78
N LEU A 76 7.09 8.70 -2.56
CA LEU A 76 5.78 8.05 -2.62
C LEU A 76 5.04 8.19 -1.27
N PRO A 77 3.70 8.40 -1.29
CA PRO A 77 2.89 8.31 -0.08
C PRO A 77 2.98 6.90 0.51
N ALA A 78 3.34 6.82 1.79
CA ALA A 78 3.47 5.57 2.53
C ALA A 78 2.93 5.74 3.96
N SER A 79 2.40 4.65 4.52
CA SER A 79 1.87 4.53 5.89
C SER A 79 2.33 3.24 6.50
#